data_AF-A0A433Q2R6-F1
#
_entry.id   AF-A0A433Q2R6-F1
#
_cell.length_a   1.000
_cell.length_b   1.000
_cell.length_c   1.000
_cell.angle_alpha   90.00
_cell.angle_beta   90.00
_cell.angle_gamma   90.00
#
_symmetry.space_group_name_H-M   'P 1'
#
loop_
_entity.id
_entity.type
_entity.pdbx_description
1 polymer ?
#
loop_
_entity_poly.entity_id
_entity_poly.type
_entity_poly.pdbx_seq_one_letter_code
_entity_poly.pdbx_strand_id
1 'polypeptide(L)'
;MASLGWDASRIYSTNVLPPEQQENSHIEIQERFLAFIQNFRLDNNFIYRDQLRQNLMVKQYYLEVDVGHLINYNEELAQQLTNTPAVLLPLFENAVKESARRILHPNPTADRAKDIPDCQVTLRSDANMIHIRDLTVL
;
A
#
# COMPACT_ATOMS: atom_id res chain seq x y z
N MET A 1 42.41 -12.76 -27.45
CA MET A 1 41.35 -13.17 -26.51
C MET A 1 40.40 -11.99 -26.35
N ALA A 2 39.29 -11.97 -27.09
CA ALA A 2 38.28 -10.92 -27.01
C ALA A 2 36.91 -11.59 -27.03
N SER A 3 36.25 -11.68 -25.87
CA SER A 3 34.83 -12.00 -25.81
C SER A 3 34.05 -10.70 -26.00
N LEU A 4 33.67 -10.46 -27.25
CA LEU A 4 32.71 -9.46 -27.69
C LEU A 4 31.35 -9.76 -27.01
N GLY A 5 31.07 -9.08 -25.91
CA GLY A 5 29.82 -9.19 -25.17
C GLY A 5 28.72 -8.44 -25.91
N TRP A 6 27.79 -9.19 -26.50
CA TRP A 6 26.59 -8.64 -27.13
C TRP A 6 25.70 -7.98 -26.07
N ASP A 7 25.24 -6.78 -26.41
CA ASP A 7 24.35 -5.90 -25.66
C ASP A 7 23.21 -6.68 -24.98
N ALA A 8 23.03 -6.47 -23.68
CA ALA A 8 21.96 -7.11 -22.93
C ALA A 8 20.63 -6.61 -23.48
N SER A 9 19.89 -7.48 -24.17
CA SER A 9 18.57 -7.17 -24.72
C SER A 9 17.68 -6.56 -23.63
N ARG A 10 17.34 -5.28 -23.79
CA ARG A 10 16.41 -4.57 -22.91
C ARG A 10 15.01 -4.74 -23.48
N ILE A 11 14.16 -5.44 -22.74
CA ILE A 11 12.75 -5.63 -23.12
C ILE A 11 11.99 -4.39 -22.65
N TYR A 12 11.46 -3.63 -23.60
CA TYR A 12 10.54 -2.53 -23.33
C TYR A 12 9.13 -3.00 -23.71
N SER A 13 8.18 -2.81 -22.80
CA SER A 13 6.76 -3.04 -23.06
C SER A 13 6.05 -1.69 -23.14
N THR A 14 5.13 -1.55 -24.09
CA THR A 14 4.24 -0.39 -24.21
C THR A 14 2.80 -0.87 -24.24
N ASN A 15 1.96 -0.29 -23.37
CA ASN A 15 0.54 -0.62 -23.33
C ASN A 15 -0.17 0.12 -24.47
N VAL A 16 -0.55 -0.62 -25.52
CA VAL A 16 -1.24 -0.09 -26.71
C VAL A 16 -2.77 -0.10 -26.60
N LEU A 17 -3.31 -0.91 -25.70
CA LEU A 17 -4.74 -1.05 -25.43
C LEU A 17 -5.00 -0.89 -23.93
N PRO A 18 -6.17 -0.34 -23.53
CA PRO A 18 -6.60 -0.39 -22.13
C PRO A 18 -6.61 -1.85 -21.66
N PRO A 19 -6.11 -2.14 -20.44
CA PRO A 19 -6.16 -3.49 -19.90
C PRO A 19 -7.63 -3.95 -19.79
N GLU A 20 -7.90 -5.22 -20.09
CA GLU A 20 -9.18 -5.84 -19.75
C GLU A 20 -9.35 -5.75 -18.23
N GLN A 21 -10.48 -5.20 -17.79
CA GLN A 21 -10.80 -5.05 -16.37
C GLN A 21 -11.11 -6.43 -15.80
N GLN A 22 -10.08 -7.07 -15.26
CA GLN A 22 -10.27 -8.26 -14.44
C GLN A 22 -10.69 -7.80 -13.05
N GLU A 23 -11.96 -8.07 -12.70
CA GLU A 23 -12.50 -7.75 -11.38
C GLU A 23 -11.61 -8.35 -10.28
N ASN A 24 -11.20 -7.53 -9.31
CA ASN A 24 -10.33 -7.91 -8.19
C ASN A 24 -8.89 -8.30 -8.56
N SER A 25 -8.33 -7.68 -9.60
CA SER A 25 -6.88 -7.78 -9.84
C SER A 25 -6.07 -7.19 -8.68
N HIS A 26 -4.88 -7.72 -8.39
CA HIS A 26 -4.00 -7.19 -7.33
C HIS A 26 -3.67 -5.71 -7.53
N ILE A 27 -3.61 -5.25 -8.78
CA ILE A 27 -3.38 -3.85 -9.14
C ILE A 27 -4.57 -2.99 -8.68
N GLU A 28 -5.79 -3.44 -8.97
CA GLU A 28 -7.00 -2.73 -8.54
C GLU A 28 -7.10 -2.65 -7.01
N ILE A 29 -6.78 -3.74 -6.31
CA ILE A 29 -6.75 -3.77 -4.84
C ILE A 29 -5.71 -2.78 -4.29
N GLN A 30 -4.51 -2.73 -4.87
CA GLN A 30 -3.48 -1.76 -4.48
C GLN A 30 -3.95 -0.31 -4.72
N GLU A 31 -4.59 -0.03 -5.86
CA GLU A 31 -5.18 1.28 -6.15
C GLU A 31 -6.28 1.66 -5.15
N ARG A 32 -7.11 0.70 -4.74
CA ARG A 32 -8.13 0.90 -3.69
C ARG A 32 -7.48 1.25 -2.34
N PHE A 33 -6.42 0.57 -1.92
CA PHE A 33 -5.67 0.93 -0.70
C PHE A 33 -5.02 2.32 -0.80
N LEU A 34 -4.45 2.64 -1.96
CA LEU A 34 -3.85 3.94 -2.22
C LEU A 34 -4.89 5.06 -2.21
N ALA A 35 -6.10 4.79 -2.74
CA ALA A 35 -7.24 5.71 -2.67
C ALA A 35 -7.71 5.89 -1.21
N PHE A 36 -7.76 4.83 -0.42
CA PHE A 36 -8.08 4.89 1.01
C PHE A 36 -7.11 5.81 1.76
N ILE A 37 -5.79 5.62 1.62
CA ILE A 37 -4.77 6.44 2.32
C ILE A 37 -4.91 7.93 1.95
N GLN A 38 -5.20 8.24 0.68
CA GLN A 38 -5.27 9.61 0.19
C GLN A 38 -6.60 10.31 0.47
N ASN A 39 -7.71 9.57 0.42
CA ASN A 39 -9.06 10.15 0.41
C ASN A 39 -9.82 9.95 1.72
N PHE A 40 -9.42 9.01 2.58
CA PHE A 40 -10.11 8.79 3.85
C PHE A 40 -10.01 10.04 4.73
N ARG A 41 -11.17 10.46 5.26
CA ARG A 41 -11.27 11.61 6.16
C ARG A 41 -12.06 11.24 7.40
N LEU A 42 -11.61 11.77 8.53
CA LEU A 42 -12.33 11.76 9.78
C LEU A 42 -12.41 13.20 10.27
N ASP A 43 -13.62 13.69 10.57
CA ASP A 43 -13.87 15.07 10.99
C ASP A 43 -13.21 16.12 10.06
N ASN A 44 -13.31 15.89 8.75
CA ASN A 44 -12.74 16.70 7.67
C ASN A 44 -11.20 16.74 7.59
N ASN A 45 -10.50 15.89 8.36
CA ASN A 45 -9.04 15.77 8.34
C ASN A 45 -8.58 14.49 7.63
N PHE A 46 -7.48 14.57 6.89
CA PHE A 46 -6.86 13.41 6.22
C PHE A 46 -5.89 12.69 7.15
N ILE A 47 -6.43 11.96 8.12
CA ILE A 47 -5.65 11.38 9.24
C ILE A 47 -4.44 10.55 8.77
N TYR A 48 -4.60 9.67 7.78
CA TYR A 48 -3.54 8.76 7.34
C TYR A 48 -2.48 9.44 6.50
N ARG A 49 -2.89 10.42 5.68
CA ARG A 49 -1.95 11.22 4.89
C ARG A 49 -1.09 12.10 5.81
N ASP A 50 -1.71 12.72 6.80
CA ASP A 50 -1.02 13.58 7.76
C ASP A 50 -0.10 12.76 8.67
N GLN A 51 -0.56 11.61 9.16
CA GLN A 51 0.25 10.65 9.90
C GLN A 51 1.46 10.17 9.10
N LEU A 52 1.26 9.73 7.85
CA LEU A 52 2.35 9.28 6.99
C LEU A 52 3.37 10.40 6.74
N ARG A 53 2.90 11.61 6.43
CA ARG A 53 3.77 12.78 6.23
C ARG A 53 4.59 13.08 7.48
N GLN A 54 3.97 13.08 8.65
CA GLN A 54 4.65 13.32 9.92
C GLN A 54 5.71 12.25 10.20
N ASN A 55 5.37 10.98 10.03
CA ASN A 55 6.25 9.84 10.24
C ASN A 55 7.48 9.90 9.32
N LEU A 56 7.27 10.24 8.04
CA LEU A 56 8.36 10.42 7.08
C LEU A 56 9.31 11.57 7.47
N MET A 57 8.79 12.68 8.01
CA MET A 57 9.62 13.79 8.49
C MET A 57 10.53 13.39 9.66
N VAL A 58 10.05 12.51 10.55
CA VAL A 58 10.83 11.99 11.69
C VAL A 58 11.61 10.71 11.37
N LYS A 59 11.65 10.27 10.10
CA LYS A 59 12.30 9.03 9.63
C LYS A 59 11.75 7.77 10.30
N GLN A 60 10.48 7.78 10.68
CA GLN A 60 9.74 6.59 11.09
C GLN A 60 8.96 6.08 9.87
N TYR A 61 9.29 4.88 9.39
CA TYR A 61 8.72 4.33 8.17
C TYR A 61 7.60 3.34 8.48
N TYR A 62 6.56 3.82 9.16
CA TYR A 62 5.37 3.02 9.42
C TYR A 62 4.09 3.85 9.31
N LEU A 63 2.98 3.17 9.06
CA LEU A 63 1.63 3.70 9.13
C LEU A 63 0.79 2.80 10.03
N GLU A 64 0.12 3.38 11.02
CA GLU A 64 -0.84 2.67 11.86
C GLU A 64 -2.24 2.92 11.33
N VAL A 65 -2.94 1.85 10.97
CA VAL A 65 -4.27 1.89 10.36
C VAL A 65 -5.26 1.21 11.28
N ASP A 66 -6.38 1.89 11.53
CA ASP A 66 -7.51 1.31 12.24
C ASP A 66 -8.36 0.48 11.26
N VAL A 67 -8.57 -0.80 11.60
CA VAL A 67 -9.39 -1.71 10.79
C VAL A 67 -10.84 -1.22 10.74
N GLY A 68 -11.36 -0.57 11.79
CA GLY A 68 -12.70 0.01 11.80
C GLY A 68 -12.87 1.11 10.74
N HIS A 69 -11.82 1.92 10.51
CA HIS A 69 -11.83 2.91 9.43
C HIS A 69 -11.82 2.26 8.05
N LEU A 70 -11.14 1.13 7.90
CA LEU A 70 -11.11 0.39 6.64
C LEU A 70 -12.48 -0.22 6.33
N ILE A 71 -13.14 -0.82 7.34
CA ILE A 71 -14.51 -1.35 7.24
C ILE A 71 -15.49 -0.25 6.81
N ASN A 72 -15.42 0.93 7.45
CA ASN A 72 -16.29 2.06 7.13
C ASN A 72 -16.08 2.62 5.71
N TYR A 73 -14.88 2.48 5.16
CA TYR A 73 -14.57 2.95 3.81
C TYR A 73 -14.95 1.93 2.74
N ASN A 74 -14.59 0.67 2.95
CA ASN A 74 -14.89 -0.43 2.05
C ASN A 74 -14.90 -1.76 2.82
N GLU A 75 -16.11 -2.27 3.09
CA GLU A 75 -16.33 -3.51 3.82
C GLU A 75 -15.74 -4.74 3.11
N GLU A 76 -15.85 -4.80 1.77
CA GLU A 76 -15.29 -5.90 0.97
C GLU A 76 -13.77 -5.97 1.13
N LEU A 77 -13.09 -4.83 1.04
CA LEU A 77 -11.64 -4.72 1.21
C LEU A 77 -11.21 -5.15 2.63
N ALA A 78 -11.98 -4.78 3.65
CA ALA A 78 -11.72 -5.18 5.03
C ALA A 78 -11.90 -6.69 5.24
N GLN A 79 -12.98 -7.25 4.70
CA GLN A 79 -13.24 -8.68 4.79
C GLN A 79 -12.14 -9.49 4.07
N GLN A 80 -11.74 -9.06 2.88
CA GLN A 80 -10.62 -9.65 2.16
C GLN A 80 -9.34 -9.60 3.02
N LEU A 81 -9.03 -8.43 3.62
CA LEU A 81 -7.84 -8.25 4.45
C LEU A 81 -7.83 -9.20 5.66
N THR A 82 -8.98 -9.43 6.29
CA THR A 82 -9.10 -10.39 7.40
C THR A 82 -9.00 -11.85 6.94
N ASN A 83 -9.46 -12.17 5.73
CA ASN A 83 -9.45 -13.54 5.20
C ASN A 83 -8.06 -13.95 4.70
N THR A 84 -7.34 -13.05 4.01
CA THR A 84 -6.04 -13.34 3.37
C THR A 84 -4.99 -12.26 3.68
N PRO A 85 -4.67 -12.02 4.97
CA PRO A 85 -3.75 -10.95 5.38
C PRO A 85 -2.35 -11.10 4.78
N ALA A 86 -1.86 -12.33 4.60
CA ALA A 86 -0.53 -12.59 4.05
C ALA A 86 -0.34 -12.10 2.60
N VAL A 87 -1.41 -12.06 1.81
CA VAL A 87 -1.37 -11.61 0.41
C VAL A 87 -1.66 -10.11 0.33
N LEU A 88 -2.59 -9.62 1.15
CA LEU A 88 -3.07 -8.24 1.10
C LEU A 88 -2.14 -7.24 1.80
N LEU A 89 -1.47 -7.63 2.88
CA LEU A 89 -0.54 -6.73 3.59
C LEU A 89 0.59 -6.21 2.70
N PRO A 90 1.31 -7.05 1.92
CA PRO A 90 2.32 -6.56 0.99
C PRO A 90 1.77 -5.58 -0.07
N LEU A 91 0.55 -5.82 -0.56
CA LEU A 91 -0.11 -4.91 -1.51
C LEU A 91 -0.43 -3.56 -0.84
N PHE A 92 -0.84 -3.59 0.43
CA PHE A 92 -1.08 -2.38 1.20
C PHE A 92 0.22 -1.62 1.47
N GLU A 93 1.31 -2.29 1.85
CA GLU A 93 2.63 -1.68 2.01
C GLU A 93 3.13 -1.03 0.72
N ASN A 94 2.90 -1.66 -0.44
CA ASN A 94 3.20 -1.07 -1.74
C ASN A 94 2.38 0.21 -1.99
N ALA A 95 1.09 0.21 -1.65
CA ALA A 95 0.24 1.40 -1.73
C ALA A 95 0.72 2.52 -0.80
N VAL A 96 1.19 2.20 0.42
CA VAL A 96 1.78 3.18 1.34
C VAL A 96 3.09 3.72 0.78
N LYS A 97 3.96 2.88 0.23
CA LYS A 97 5.22 3.30 -0.41
C LYS A 97 4.96 4.25 -1.57
N GLU A 98 3.93 4.00 -2.36
CA GLU A 98 3.52 4.90 -3.42
C GLU A 98 2.94 6.22 -2.90
N SER A 99 2.12 6.19 -1.84
CA SER A 99 1.65 7.40 -1.16
C SER A 99 2.83 8.23 -0.60
N ALA A 100 3.80 7.57 0.02
CA ALA A 100 5.03 8.19 0.53
C ALA A 100 5.85 8.84 -0.60
N ARG A 101 5.96 8.18 -1.75
CA ARG A 101 6.58 8.76 -2.96
C ARG A 101 5.91 10.08 -3.36
N ARG A 102 4.58 10.11 -3.40
CA ARG A 102 3.80 11.32 -3.77
C ARG A 102 3.99 12.45 -2.76
N ILE A 103 4.19 12.14 -1.48
CA ILE A 103 4.47 13.13 -0.43
C ILE A 103 5.90 13.68 -0.53
N LEU A 104 6.90 12.81 -0.71
CA LEU A 104 8.32 13.20 -0.76
C LEU A 104 8.71 13.89 -2.08
N HIS A 105 8.08 13.49 -3.18
CA HIS A 105 8.36 14.01 -4.52
C HIS A 105 7.08 14.55 -5.18
N PRO A 106 6.63 15.77 -4.82
CA PRO A 106 5.43 16.36 -5.41
C PRO A 106 5.61 16.68 -6.91
N ASN A 107 6.85 16.91 -7.34
CA ASN A 107 7.17 17.20 -8.74
C ASN A 107 7.67 15.93 -9.46
N PRO A 108 6.95 15.40 -10.46
CA PRO A 108 7.30 14.14 -11.13
C PRO A 108 8.57 14.19 -11.99
N THR A 109 9.19 15.36 -12.17
CA THR A 109 10.41 15.56 -12.97
C THR A 109 11.69 15.69 -12.13
N ALA A 110 11.58 15.92 -10.81
CA ALA A 110 12.73 16.06 -9.93
C ALA A 110 13.07 14.72 -9.27
N ASP A 111 14.17 14.09 -9.72
CA ASP A 111 14.83 12.95 -9.10
C ASP A 111 13.92 11.77 -8.70
N ARG A 112 13.45 11.02 -9.70
CA ARG A 112 12.77 9.72 -9.51
C ARG A 112 13.66 8.63 -8.90
N ALA A 113 14.95 8.91 -8.70
CA ALA A 113 15.98 7.96 -8.31
C ALA A 113 16.35 8.01 -6.82
N LYS A 114 15.66 8.82 -6.00
CA LYS A 114 15.90 8.79 -4.55
C LYS A 114 15.23 7.57 -3.95
N ASP A 115 16.00 6.74 -3.24
CA ASP A 115 15.51 5.54 -2.58
C ASP A 115 14.35 5.90 -1.63
N ILE A 116 13.14 5.50 -2.00
CA ILE A 116 11.96 5.66 -1.14
C ILE A 116 12.02 4.53 -0.12
N PRO A 117 12.04 4.85 1.17
CA PRO A 117 12.10 3.84 2.21
C PRO A 117 10.86 2.95 2.17
N ASP A 118 11.05 1.67 2.44
CA ASP A 118 9.95 0.74 2.66
C ASP A 118 9.20 1.16 3.93
N CYS A 119 7.88 1.21 3.84
CA CYS A 119 7.01 1.63 4.94
C CYS A 119 6.18 0.45 5.41
N GLN A 120 6.28 0.13 6.70
CA GLN A 120 5.51 -0.95 7.30
C GLN A 120 4.08 -0.52 7.61
N VAL A 121 3.11 -1.39 7.34
CA VAL A 121 1.72 -1.19 7.79
C VAL A 121 1.49 -1.93 9.10
N THR A 122 0.96 -1.22 10.08
CA THR A 122 0.54 -1.79 11.37
C THR A 122 -0.98 -1.63 11.49
N LEU A 123 -1.66 -2.70 11.90
CA LEU A 123 -3.12 -2.71 12.02
C LEU A 123 -3.51 -2.65 13.49
N ARG A 124 -4.41 -1.74 13.83
CA ARG A 124 -5.08 -1.68 15.12
C ARG A 124 -6.56 -2.02 14.93
N SER A 125 -7.11 -2.80 15.84
CA SER A 125 -8.52 -3.18 15.83
C SER A 125 -9.04 -3.18 17.26
N ASP A 126 -10.22 -2.59 17.46
CA ASP A 126 -10.95 -2.63 18.72
C ASP A 126 -11.92 -3.84 18.77
N ALA A 127 -11.67 -4.86 17.95
CA ALA A 127 -12.42 -6.11 17.95
C ALA A 127 -12.35 -6.85 19.31
N ASN A 128 -13.31 -7.73 19.54
CA ASN A 128 -13.43 -8.44 20.80
C ASN A 128 -12.19 -9.31 21.08
N MET A 129 -11.64 -9.21 22.29
CA MET A 129 -10.47 -9.96 22.70
C MET A 129 -10.82 -11.44 22.82
N ILE A 130 -10.05 -12.29 22.14
CA ILE A 130 -10.16 -13.74 22.24
C ILE A 130 -9.17 -14.21 23.31
N HIS A 131 -9.64 -15.04 24.25
CA HIS A 131 -8.73 -15.63 25.24
C HIS A 131 -7.77 -16.61 24.56
N ILE A 132 -6.52 -16.65 25.00
CA ILE A 132 -5.49 -17.57 24.48
C ILE A 132 -5.96 -19.04 24.53
N ARG A 133 -6.80 -19.40 25.50
CA ARG A 133 -7.35 -20.75 25.66
C ARG A 133 -8.38 -21.11 24.59
N ASP A 134 -9.02 -20.12 23.99
CA ASP A 134 -10.06 -20.29 22.98
C ASP A 134 -9.49 -20.30 21.55
N LEU A 135 -8.16 -20.30 21.41
CA LEU A 135 -7.47 -20.45 20.13
C LEU A 135 -7.57 -21.92 19.66
N THR A 136 -8.60 -22.23 18.89
CA THR A 136 -8.75 -23.52 18.21
C THR A 136 -8.11 -23.48 16.83
N VAL A 137 -7.53 -24.60 16.40
CA VAL A 137 -7.13 -24.78 15.00
C VAL A 137 -8.42 -24.87 14.17
N LEU A 138 -8.73 -23.82 13.43
CA LEU A 138 -9.78 -23.81 12.41
C LEU A 138 -9.43 -24.77 11.27
#